data_AF-A0A524G1Y1-F1
#
_entry.id   AF-A0A524G1Y1-F1
#
_cell.length_a   1.000
_cell.length_b   1.000
_cell.length_c   1.000
_cell.angle_alpha   90.00
_cell.angle_beta   90.00
_cell.angle_gamma   90.00
#
_symmetry.space_group_name_H-M   'P 1'
#
loop_
_entity.id
_entity.type
_entity.pdbx_description
1 polymer ?
#
loop_
_entity_poly.entity_id
_entity_poly.type
_entity_poly.pdbx_seq_one_letter_code
_entity_poly.pdbx_strand_id
1 'polypeptide(L)'
;MEFSQFRNDHDQDPRERRESVDTRIQPINLAPLKGAIDADPVRLKVLKVLAEDGQWVTTADLLRAARHVRSIVGAVTIGTILNGMNDLVSSRLIISRTSLTSGIDWAEWRINPDWLIPTRKLLQMMSRPKFQPANHEDFSGKVDRLLGDTT
;
A
#
# COMPACT_ATOMS: atom_id res chain seq x y z
N MET A 1 7.07 -46.38 -50.50
CA MET A 1 6.71 -46.60 -49.09
C MET A 1 8.00 -46.76 -48.31
N GLU A 2 8.11 -46.00 -47.24
CA GLU A 2 9.24 -45.92 -46.29
C GLU A 2 9.49 -47.23 -45.55
N PHE A 3 10.67 -47.37 -44.93
CA PHE A 3 10.87 -47.62 -43.49
C PHE A 3 12.34 -47.97 -43.26
N SER A 4 13.13 -46.96 -42.91
CA SER A 4 14.51 -47.14 -42.44
C SER A 4 14.53 -47.21 -40.91
N GLN A 5 15.40 -48.08 -40.43
CA GLN A 5 15.45 -48.67 -39.10
C GLN A 5 15.83 -47.69 -38.00
N PHE A 6 15.21 -47.91 -36.84
CA PHE A 6 15.58 -47.39 -35.54
C PHE A 6 17.07 -47.57 -35.24
N ARG A 7 17.78 -46.47 -34.95
CA ARG A 7 19.00 -46.50 -34.16
C ARG A 7 19.04 -45.28 -33.25
N ASN A 8 18.94 -45.58 -31.95
CA ASN A 8 19.36 -44.80 -30.78
C ASN A 8 20.00 -43.43 -31.07
N ASP A 9 19.32 -42.38 -30.60
CA ASP A 9 19.99 -41.27 -29.92
C ASP A 9 19.19 -40.97 -28.65
N HIS A 10 19.67 -41.55 -27.56
CA HIS A 10 19.32 -41.17 -26.20
C HIS A 10 20.25 -40.02 -25.82
N ASP A 11 19.72 -39.08 -25.04
CA ASP A 11 20.43 -37.98 -24.40
C ASP A 11 20.76 -36.77 -25.28
N GLN A 12 19.77 -35.89 -25.43
CA GLN A 12 19.90 -34.50 -24.97
C GLN A 12 18.54 -33.78 -25.09
N ASP A 13 17.76 -33.82 -24.01
CA ASP A 13 16.63 -32.91 -23.82
C ASP A 13 17.20 -31.56 -23.31
N PRO A 14 17.10 -30.43 -24.05
CA PRO A 14 17.59 -29.14 -23.57
C PRO A 14 16.65 -28.46 -22.55
N ARG A 15 15.68 -29.21 -22.00
CA ARG A 15 14.55 -28.65 -21.23
C ARG A 15 14.77 -28.41 -19.74
N GLU A 16 16.01 -28.42 -19.27
CA GLU A 16 16.32 -27.96 -17.92
C GLU A 16 17.25 -26.75 -17.89
N ARG A 17 17.03 -25.78 -18.79
CA ARG A 17 17.31 -24.40 -18.40
C ARG A 17 16.22 -23.99 -17.43
N ARG A 18 16.44 -24.30 -16.15
CA ARG A 18 15.77 -23.63 -15.04
C ARG A 18 16.01 -22.14 -15.26
N GLU A 19 15.05 -21.50 -15.91
CA GLU A 19 14.87 -20.06 -15.83
C GLU A 19 14.68 -19.81 -14.34
N SER A 20 15.78 -19.45 -13.68
CA SER A 20 15.74 -18.64 -12.49
C SER A 20 14.91 -17.44 -12.88
N VAL A 21 13.60 -17.51 -12.64
CA VAL A 21 12.73 -16.35 -12.67
C VAL A 21 13.16 -15.55 -11.46
N ASP A 22 14.30 -14.87 -11.62
CA ASP A 22 14.63 -13.63 -10.96
C ASP A 22 13.42 -12.75 -11.28
N THR A 23 12.42 -12.85 -10.41
CA THR A 23 11.27 -11.96 -10.42
C THR A 23 11.89 -10.64 -10.01
N ARG A 24 12.45 -9.93 -10.99
CA ARG A 24 12.88 -8.55 -10.84
C ARG A 24 11.60 -7.81 -10.55
N ILE A 25 11.24 -7.75 -9.26
CA ILE A 25 10.12 -6.99 -8.75
C ILE A 25 10.41 -5.58 -9.24
N GLN A 26 9.70 -5.17 -10.30
CA GLN A 26 9.84 -3.83 -10.82
C GLN A 26 9.62 -2.89 -9.63
N PRO A 27 10.45 -1.86 -9.45
CA PRO A 27 10.31 -0.95 -8.32
C PRO A 27 8.90 -0.35 -8.37
N ILE A 28 8.07 -0.78 -7.42
CA ILE A 28 6.68 -0.40 -7.33
C ILE A 28 6.61 1.11 -7.05
N ASN A 29 6.09 1.89 -8.00
CA ASN A 29 5.94 3.32 -7.82
C ASN A 29 4.75 3.64 -6.91
N LEU A 30 5.04 3.97 -5.64
CA LEU A 30 4.03 4.36 -4.64
C LEU A 30 3.83 5.88 -4.55
N ALA A 31 4.53 6.69 -5.34
CA ALA A 31 4.44 8.15 -5.25
C ALA A 31 3.02 8.69 -5.53
N PRO A 32 2.27 8.19 -6.54
CA PRO A 32 0.89 8.61 -6.77
C PRO A 32 -0.03 8.25 -5.60
N LEU A 33 0.12 7.04 -5.05
CA LEU A 33 -0.65 6.60 -3.89
C LEU A 33 -0.38 7.51 -2.69
N LYS A 34 0.89 7.82 -2.41
CA LYS A 34 1.30 8.74 -1.34
C LYS A 34 0.65 10.12 -1.48
N GLY A 35 0.70 10.72 -2.66
CA GLY A 35 0.10 12.04 -2.89
C GLY A 35 -1.41 12.04 -2.64
N ALA A 36 -2.11 10.99 -3.06
CA ALA A 36 -3.55 10.89 -2.89
C ALA A 36 -3.99 10.68 -1.44
N ILE A 37 -3.22 9.94 -0.63
CA ILE A 37 -3.51 9.73 0.79
C ILE A 37 -3.10 10.92 1.67
N ASP A 38 -2.07 11.69 1.29
CA ASP A 38 -1.73 12.95 1.94
C ASP A 38 -2.84 14.02 1.72
N ALA A 39 -3.50 13.98 0.56
CA ALA A 39 -4.53 14.97 0.18
C ALA A 39 -5.89 14.76 0.88
N ASP A 40 -6.21 13.55 1.34
CA ASP A 40 -7.48 13.29 2.04
C ASP A 40 -7.28 12.34 3.25
N PRO A 41 -7.53 12.82 4.49
CA PRO A 41 -7.36 12.01 5.69
C PRO A 41 -8.32 10.81 5.74
N VAL A 42 -9.45 10.85 5.03
CA VAL A 42 -10.37 9.71 4.94
C VAL A 42 -9.71 8.57 4.15
N ARG A 43 -9.01 8.88 3.05
CA ARG A 43 -8.29 7.87 2.26
C ARG A 43 -7.18 7.22 3.07
N LEU A 44 -6.43 8.03 3.83
CA LEU A 44 -5.42 7.52 4.76
C LEU A 44 -6.03 6.56 5.79
N LYS A 45 -7.16 6.93 6.40
CA LYS A 45 -7.82 6.10 7.43
C LYS A 45 -8.35 4.79 6.85
N VAL A 46 -8.99 4.83 5.68
CA VAL A 46 -9.46 3.65 4.96
C VAL A 46 -8.30 2.72 4.60
N LEU A 47 -7.21 3.27 4.06
CA LEU A 47 -6.03 2.49 3.70
C LEU A 47 -5.35 1.85 4.93
N LYS A 48 -5.32 2.56 6.08
CA LYS A 48 -4.82 2.01 7.35
C LYS A 48 -5.60 0.76 7.78
N VAL A 49 -6.93 0.82 7.73
CA VAL A 49 -7.79 -0.33 8.09
C VAL A 49 -7.52 -1.53 7.17
N LEU A 50 -7.43 -1.29 5.86
CA LEU A 50 -7.14 -2.35 4.88
C LEU A 50 -5.74 -2.96 5.06
N ALA A 51 -4.76 -2.16 5.46
CA ALA A 51 -3.38 -2.57 5.61
C ALA A 51 -3.02 -3.13 7.00
N GLU A 52 -3.92 -3.04 7.98
CA GLU A 52 -3.67 -3.44 9.37
C GLU A 52 -3.38 -4.94 9.47
N ASP A 53 -4.35 -5.78 9.11
CA ASP A 53 -4.21 -7.24 9.12
C ASP A 53 -4.21 -7.86 7.72
N GLY A 54 -4.53 -7.06 6.70
CA GLY A 54 -4.71 -7.55 5.33
C GLY A 54 -5.84 -8.56 5.18
N GLN A 55 -6.79 -8.58 6.12
CA GLN A 55 -8.00 -9.40 6.10
C GLN A 55 -9.10 -8.73 5.28
N TRP A 56 -10.15 -9.49 4.98
CA TRP A 56 -11.37 -8.93 4.41
C TRP A 56 -12.05 -8.05 5.44
N VAL A 57 -12.40 -6.83 5.04
CA VAL A 57 -13.14 -5.85 5.84
C VAL A 57 -14.42 -5.47 5.13
N THR A 58 -15.49 -5.31 5.90
CA THR A 58 -16.78 -4.95 5.32
C THR A 58 -16.83 -3.47 4.99
N THR A 59 -17.73 -3.10 4.08
CA THR A 59 -18.01 -1.67 3.82
C THR A 59 -18.47 -0.96 5.11
N ALA A 60 -19.16 -1.64 6.02
CA ALA A 60 -19.58 -1.08 7.30
C ALA A 60 -18.38 -0.73 8.21
N ASP A 61 -17.35 -1.58 8.24
CA ASP A 61 -16.12 -1.31 8.99
C ASP A 61 -15.37 -0.09 8.45
N LEU A 62 -15.27 -0.01 7.11
CA LEU A 62 -14.66 1.14 6.44
C LEU A 62 -15.45 2.44 6.67
N LEU A 63 -16.78 2.37 6.62
CA LEU A 63 -17.65 3.51 6.94
C LEU A 63 -17.48 3.97 8.38
N ARG A 64 -17.46 3.01 9.31
CA ARG A 64 -17.22 3.30 10.74
C ARG A 64 -15.89 4.02 10.88
N ALA A 65 -14.81 3.50 10.31
CA ALA A 65 -13.50 4.13 10.38
C ALA A 65 -13.45 5.53 9.73
N ALA A 66 -14.05 5.69 8.55
CA ALA A 66 -14.11 6.96 7.83
C ALA A 66 -14.88 8.03 8.63
N ARG A 67 -15.97 7.65 9.32
CA ARG A 67 -16.77 8.56 10.14
C ARG A 67 -16.04 9.15 11.34
N HIS A 68 -14.97 8.50 11.81
CA HIS A 68 -14.10 9.08 12.85
C HIS A 68 -13.30 10.28 12.33
N VAL A 69 -13.12 10.38 11.01
CA VAL A 69 -12.40 11.48 10.37
C VAL A 69 -13.37 12.52 9.81
N ARG A 70 -14.47 12.09 9.19
CA ARG A 70 -15.49 12.97 8.61
C ARG A 70 -16.88 12.42 8.92
N SER A 71 -17.68 13.17 9.66
CA SER A 71 -18.99 12.73 10.17
C SER A 71 -19.97 12.27 9.07
N ILE A 72 -19.93 12.91 7.90
CA ILE A 72 -20.80 12.60 6.76
C ILE A 72 -19.99 11.87 5.68
N VAL A 73 -20.03 10.53 5.70
CA VAL A 73 -19.48 9.64 4.67
C VAL A 73 -20.48 8.52 4.37
N GLY A 74 -20.79 8.35 3.09
CA GLY A 74 -21.70 7.32 2.58
C GLY A 74 -20.98 6.14 1.92
N ALA A 75 -21.69 5.03 1.71
CA ALA A 75 -21.13 3.81 1.12
C ALA A 75 -20.54 4.04 -0.28
N VAL A 76 -21.22 4.85 -1.10
CA VAL A 76 -20.74 5.24 -2.43
C VAL A 76 -19.38 5.92 -2.35
N THR A 77 -19.18 6.83 -1.38
CA THR A 77 -17.91 7.52 -1.16
C THR A 77 -16.78 6.54 -0.86
N ILE A 78 -17.04 5.48 -0.07
CA ILE A 78 -16.05 4.43 0.18
C ILE A 78 -15.71 3.71 -1.14
N GLY A 79 -16.71 3.29 -1.92
CA GLY A 79 -16.48 2.68 -3.23
C GLY A 79 -15.63 3.55 -4.16
N THR A 80 -15.94 4.84 -4.26
CA THR A 80 -15.18 5.81 -5.07
C THR A 80 -13.74 5.98 -4.59
N ILE A 81 -13.51 6.04 -3.27
CA ILE A 81 -12.17 6.11 -2.69
C ILE A 81 -11.36 4.87 -3.06
N LEU A 82 -11.95 3.68 -2.90
CA LEU A 82 -11.27 2.41 -3.18
C LEU A 82 -10.96 2.26 -4.67
N ASN A 83 -11.90 2.63 -5.55
CA ASN A 83 -11.66 2.64 -6.99
C ASN A 83 -10.56 3.62 -7.38
N GLY A 84 -10.62 4.86 -6.86
CA GLY A 84 -9.59 5.85 -7.12
C GLY A 84 -8.21 5.42 -6.64
N MET A 85 -8.12 4.68 -5.53
CA MET A 85 -6.84 4.10 -5.08
C MET A 85 -6.33 2.98 -5.99
N ASN A 86 -7.23 2.20 -6.58
CA ASN A 86 -6.85 1.24 -7.63
C ASN A 86 -6.36 1.95 -8.89
N ASP A 87 -7.00 3.04 -9.32
CA ASP A 87 -6.62 3.75 -10.55
C ASP A 87 -5.24 4.42 -10.46
N LEU A 88 -4.79 4.78 -9.25
CA LEU A 88 -3.49 5.40 -9.01
C LEU A 88 -2.31 4.45 -9.17
N VAL A 89 -2.59 3.16 -9.17
CA VAL A 89 -1.60 2.10 -9.22
C VAL A 89 -1.90 1.29 -10.47
N SER A 90 -0.93 1.04 -11.34
CA SER A 90 -1.17 0.25 -12.57
C SER A 90 -1.52 -1.24 -12.32
N SER A 91 -1.85 -1.58 -11.07
CA SER A 91 -2.17 -2.91 -10.58
C SER A 91 -3.31 -2.81 -9.57
N ARG A 92 -4.03 -3.92 -9.37
CA ARG A 92 -5.15 -4.00 -8.44
C ARG A 92 -4.63 -3.97 -6.99
N LEU A 93 -4.62 -2.79 -6.38
CA LEU A 93 -4.27 -2.57 -4.97
C LEU A 93 -5.32 -3.15 -4.02
N ILE A 94 -6.59 -3.08 -4.38
CA ILE A 94 -7.76 -3.42 -3.55
C ILE A 94 -8.64 -4.40 -4.32
N ILE A 95 -8.97 -5.49 -3.66
CA ILE A 95 -9.83 -6.57 -4.15
C ILE A 95 -11.19 -6.44 -3.46
N SER A 96 -12.26 -6.64 -4.22
CA SER A 96 -13.64 -6.63 -3.73
C SER A 96 -14.30 -7.99 -3.93
N ARG A 97 -15.20 -8.36 -3.02
CA ARG A 97 -16.14 -9.48 -3.20
C ARG A 97 -17.50 -9.13 -2.58
N THR A 98 -18.55 -9.82 -3.00
CA THR A 98 -19.86 -9.75 -2.35
C THR A 98 -19.78 -10.42 -0.97
N SER A 99 -20.28 -9.76 0.09
CA SER A 99 -20.34 -10.40 1.40
C SER A 99 -21.40 -11.50 1.38
N LEU A 100 -20.98 -12.72 1.73
CA LEU A 100 -21.88 -13.88 1.87
C LEU A 100 -22.26 -14.15 3.34
N THR A 101 -21.62 -13.45 4.28
CA THR A 101 -21.65 -13.75 5.72
C THR A 101 -22.44 -12.75 6.54
N SER A 102 -22.66 -11.53 6.03
CA SER A 102 -23.26 -10.43 6.80
C SER A 102 -24.78 -10.33 6.73
N GLY A 103 -25.45 -11.19 5.95
CA GLY A 103 -26.92 -11.19 5.77
C GLY A 103 -27.48 -9.92 5.12
N ILE A 104 -26.61 -8.99 4.71
CA ILE A 104 -26.91 -7.74 4.02
C ILE A 104 -25.90 -7.63 2.88
N ASP A 105 -26.32 -7.22 1.68
CA ASP A 105 -25.51 -7.18 0.44
C ASP A 105 -24.39 -6.12 0.43
N TRP A 106 -23.58 -6.04 1.48
CA TRP A 106 -22.41 -5.17 1.49
C TRP A 106 -21.26 -5.81 0.73
N ALA A 107 -20.44 -4.96 0.10
CA ALA A 107 -19.16 -5.40 -0.42
C ALA A 107 -18.15 -5.61 0.73
N GLU A 108 -17.31 -6.62 0.57
CA GLU A 108 -16.11 -6.84 1.36
C GLU A 108 -14.88 -6.46 0.54
N TRP A 109 -13.91 -5.87 1.22
CA TRP A 109 -12.72 -5.28 0.63
C TRP A 109 -11.49 -5.83 1.29
N ARG A 110 -10.42 -5.99 0.52
CA ARG A 110 -9.14 -6.44 1.03
C ARG A 110 -8.03 -5.80 0.22
N ILE A 111 -6.94 -5.43 0.88
CA ILE A 111 -5.72 -5.08 0.14
C ILE A 111 -5.14 -6.32 -0.54
N ASN A 112 -4.71 -6.19 -1.77
CA ASN A 112 -4.02 -7.25 -2.48
C ASN A 112 -2.76 -7.68 -1.68
N PRO A 113 -2.57 -8.98 -1.40
CA PRO A 113 -1.41 -9.48 -0.64
C PRO A 113 -0.05 -8.95 -1.14
N ASP A 114 0.11 -8.80 -2.46
CA ASP A 114 1.35 -8.30 -3.07
C ASP A 114 1.66 -6.85 -2.65
N TRP A 115 0.62 -6.11 -2.31
CA TRP A 115 0.68 -4.70 -1.93
C TRP A 115 0.66 -4.46 -0.43
N LEU A 116 0.43 -5.49 0.38
CA LEU A 116 0.32 -5.36 1.84
C LEU A 116 1.63 -4.84 2.45
N ILE A 117 2.76 -5.46 2.14
CA ILE A 117 4.07 -5.05 2.68
C ILE A 117 4.49 -3.66 2.16
N PRO A 118 4.44 -3.37 0.85
CA PRO A 118 4.74 -2.02 0.33
C PRO A 118 3.88 -0.93 0.99
N THR A 119 2.58 -1.17 1.14
CA THR A 119 1.64 -0.20 1.72
C THR A 119 1.90 0.04 3.19
N ARG A 120 2.18 -1.01 3.98
CA ARG A 120 2.56 -0.87 5.39
C ARG A 120 3.84 -0.05 5.55
N LYS A 121 4.86 -0.30 4.72
CA LYS A 121 6.10 0.50 4.73
C LYS A 121 5.83 1.96 4.43
N LEU A 122 4.99 2.26 3.45
CA LEU A 122 4.57 3.63 3.13
C LEU A 122 3.86 4.31 4.31
N LEU A 123 2.87 3.63 4.90
CA LEU A 123 2.12 4.14 6.05
C LEU A 123 3.02 4.39 7.26
N GLN A 124 4.02 3.52 7.50
CA GLN A 124 5.02 3.72 8.54
C GLN A 124 5.90 4.95 8.27
N MET A 125 6.38 5.11 7.04
CA MET A 125 7.18 6.28 6.65
C MET A 125 6.41 7.60 6.84
N MET A 126 5.12 7.60 6.53
CA MET A 126 4.25 8.77 6.71
C MET A 126 3.90 9.05 8.17
N SER A 127 3.86 8.02 9.01
CA SER A 127 3.55 8.17 10.43
C SER A 127 4.75 8.67 11.25
N ARG A 128 5.95 8.71 10.67
CA ARG A 128 7.12 9.29 11.33
C ARG A 128 6.94 10.82 11.42
N PRO A 129 7.13 11.43 12.61
CA PRO A 129 7.13 12.88 12.72
C PRO A 129 8.22 13.42 11.79
N LYS A 130 7.84 14.30 10.86
CA LYS A 130 8.81 15.01 10.03
C LYS A 130 9.71 15.78 10.98
N PHE A 131 11.01 15.50 10.97
CA PHE A 131 12.00 16.27 11.71
C PHE A 131 11.78 17.75 11.39
N GLN A 132 11.42 18.52 12.41
CA GLN A 132 11.31 19.96 12.33
C GLN A 132 12.76 20.45 12.24
N PRO A 133 13.23 21.02 11.11
CA PRO A 133 14.54 21.64 11.10
C PRO A 133 14.51 22.74 12.16
N ALA A 134 15.45 22.71 13.10
CA ALA A 134 15.55 23.72 14.14
C ALA A 134 15.53 25.10 13.48
N ASN A 135 14.50 25.90 13.79
CA ASN A 135 14.45 27.27 13.34
C ASN A 135 15.68 27.99 13.91
N HIS A 136 16.38 28.74 13.06
CA HIS A 136 17.62 29.45 13.39
C HIS A 136 17.45 30.51 14.51
N GLU A 137 16.22 30.73 14.99
CA GLU A 137 15.89 31.60 16.13
C GLU A 137 16.17 30.95 17.50
N ASP A 138 16.17 29.61 17.61
CA ASP A 138 16.43 28.92 18.90
C ASP A 138 17.90 28.96 19.34
N PHE A 139 18.82 29.35 18.45
CA PHE A 139 20.24 29.48 18.77
C PHE A 139 20.64 30.87 19.27
N SER A 140 19.84 31.92 19.01
CA SER A 140 20.22 33.29 19.41
C SER A 140 20.14 33.51 20.92
N GLY A 141 19.28 32.78 21.64
CA GLY A 141 19.09 32.95 23.09
C GLY A 141 20.12 32.24 23.98
N LYS A 142 20.91 31.31 23.43
CA LYS A 142 21.90 30.53 24.21
C LYS A 142 23.30 31.13 24.22
N VAL A 143 23.64 31.99 23.25
CA VAL A 143 24.97 32.60 23.17
C VAL A 143 25.08 33.81 24.10
N ASP A 144 23.98 34.55 24.30
CA ASP A 144 23.94 35.72 25.20
C ASP A 144 24.12 35.34 26.68
N ARG A 145 23.68 34.13 27.08
CA ARG A 145 23.80 33.66 28.48
C ARG A 145 25.20 33.22 28.90
N LEU A 146 26.12 32.99 27.96
CA LEU A 146 27.47 32.50 28.27
C LEU A 146 28.52 33.61 28.33
N LEU A 147 28.17 34.84 27.95
CA LEU A 147 29.07 36.01 27.97
C LEU A 147 28.78 37.00 29.11
N GLY A 148 27.74 36.75 29.92
CA GLY A 148 27.32 37.62 31.03
C GLY A 148 28.03 37.38 32.37
N ASP A 149 28.75 36.26 32.55
CA ASP A 149 29.37 35.86 33.83
C ASP A 149 30.89 36.09 33.86
N THR A 150 31.39 37.14 33.20
CA THR A 150 32.81 37.54 33.26
C THR A 150 32.95 39.05 33.40
N THR A 151 32.46 39.63 34.50
CA THR A 151 32.94 40.90 35.08
C THR A 151 32.75 40.91 36.57
#